data_AF-A0A0S2M4E8-F1
#
_entry.id   AF-A0A0S2M4E8-F1
#
_cell.length_a   1.000
_cell.length_b   1.000
_cell.length_c   1.000
_cell.angle_alpha   90.00
_cell.angle_beta   90.00
_cell.angle_gamma   90.00
#
_symmetry.space_group_name_H-M   'P 1'
#
loop_
_entity.id
_entity.type
_entity.pdbx_description
1 polymer ?
#
loop_
_entity_poly.entity_id
_entity_poly.type
_entity_poly.pdbx_seq_one_letter_code
_entity_poly.pdbx_strand_id
1 'polypeptide(L)'
;MDNMTKWGFMTNHLHALYCVALHPGIRIREIADSVGVQERAAHRIVSDLVEGGYLTRSRVGSRNFYEVNPTLPLRREGLDEISVGAILDVLFKAEQKRSTTPRADVEAPS
;
A
#
# COMPACT_ATOMS: atom_id res chain seq x y z
N MET A 1 5.08 15.63 -19.07
CA MET A 1 5.83 15.05 -17.95
C MET A 1 5.65 13.57 -18.04
N ASP A 2 6.67 12.92 -18.56
CA ASP A 2 6.63 11.55 -19.00
C ASP A 2 6.39 10.67 -17.78
N ASN A 3 5.22 10.02 -17.74
CA ASN A 3 4.89 9.03 -16.75
C ASN A 3 5.74 7.79 -17.07
N MET A 4 7.04 7.88 -16.77
CA MET A 4 7.94 6.74 -16.67
C MET A 4 7.22 5.76 -15.75
N THR A 5 6.63 4.73 -16.34
CA THR A 5 6.26 3.51 -15.63
C THR A 5 7.56 2.96 -15.09
N LYS A 6 7.95 3.48 -13.92
CA LYS A 6 9.16 3.09 -13.19
C LYS A 6 8.97 1.61 -12.90
N TRP A 7 9.77 0.78 -13.55
CA TRP A 7 9.72 -0.66 -13.39
C TRP A 7 9.76 -0.99 -11.90
N GLY A 8 8.72 -1.66 -11.41
CA GLY A 8 8.54 -1.98 -10.01
C GLY A 8 8.02 -3.41 -9.86
N PHE A 9 8.42 -4.06 -8.77
CA PHE A 9 7.99 -5.42 -8.45
C PHE A 9 6.54 -5.50 -7.96
N MET A 10 6.05 -4.44 -7.31
CA MET A 10 4.69 -4.37 -6.75
C MET A 10 3.72 -3.82 -7.79
N THR A 11 2.54 -4.43 -7.87
CA THR A 11 1.41 -3.81 -8.57
C THR A 11 0.95 -2.57 -7.81
N ASN A 12 0.32 -1.63 -8.52
CA ASN A 12 -0.26 -0.45 -7.90
C ASN A 12 -1.31 -0.82 -6.83
N HIS A 13 -2.07 -1.89 -7.03
CA HIS A 13 -3.03 -2.41 -6.04
C HIS A 13 -2.36 -2.90 -4.76
N LEU A 14 -1.26 -3.67 -4.87
CA LEU A 14 -0.54 -4.12 -3.69
C LEU A 14 0.11 -2.95 -2.94
N HIS A 15 0.64 -1.97 -3.67
CA HIS A 15 1.24 -0.78 -3.05
C HIS A 15 0.16 0.08 -2.34
N ALA A 16 -0.99 0.31 -2.97
CA ALA A 16 -2.10 1.01 -2.34
C ALA A 16 -2.60 0.29 -1.08
N LEU A 17 -2.73 -1.05 -1.14
CA LEU A 17 -3.14 -1.85 0.00
C LEU A 17 -2.13 -1.74 1.15
N TYR A 18 -0.83 -1.77 0.86
CA TYR A 18 0.23 -1.55 1.83
C TYR A 18 0.14 -0.17 2.50
N CYS A 19 -0.09 0.90 1.72
CA CYS A 19 -0.27 2.25 2.27
C CYS A 19 -1.48 2.33 3.21
N VAL A 20 -2.61 1.70 2.85
CA VAL A 20 -3.80 1.65 3.70
C VAL A 20 -3.54 0.83 4.97
N ALA A 21 -2.81 -0.28 4.86
CA ALA A 21 -2.46 -1.12 5.99
C ALA A 21 -1.60 -0.38 7.04
N LEU A 22 -0.70 0.51 6.59
CA LEU A 22 0.04 1.42 7.47
C LEU A 22 -0.84 2.49 8.10
N HIS A 23 -1.74 3.06 7.30
CA HIS A 23 -2.55 4.23 7.68
C HIS A 23 -4.00 4.07 7.22
N PRO A 24 -4.87 3.46 8.04
CA PRO A 24 -6.28 3.22 7.70
C PRO A 24 -7.07 4.46 7.26
N GLY A 25 -6.67 5.65 7.73
CA GLY A 25 -7.30 6.92 7.36
C GLY A 25 -6.67 7.63 6.14
N ILE A 26 -5.71 7.03 5.45
CA ILE A 26 -4.98 7.69 4.35
C ILE A 26 -5.93 8.25 3.27
N ARG A 27 -5.66 9.46 2.80
CA ARG A 27 -6.48 10.10 1.74
C ARG A 27 -6.11 9.54 0.38
N ILE A 28 -7.07 9.48 -0.54
CA ILE A 28 -6.85 9.03 -1.93
C ILE A 28 -5.69 9.78 -2.60
N ARG A 29 -5.57 11.10 -2.36
CA ARG A 29 -4.44 11.89 -2.86
C ARG A 29 -3.09 11.40 -2.34
N GLU A 30 -2.99 11.08 -1.05
CA GLU A 30 -1.75 10.57 -0.43
C GLU A 30 -1.42 9.17 -0.96
N ILE A 31 -2.43 8.34 -1.25
CA ILE A 31 -2.24 7.05 -1.94
C ILE A 31 -1.71 7.29 -3.35
N ALA A 32 -2.28 8.24 -4.10
CA ALA A 32 -1.85 8.56 -5.46
C ALA A 32 -0.38 8.98 -5.51
N ASP A 33 0.02 9.87 -4.58
CA ASP A 33 1.40 10.34 -4.44
C ASP A 33 2.34 9.19 -4.08
N SER A 34 1.95 8.32 -3.13
CA SER A 34 2.76 7.18 -2.69
C SER A 34 2.93 6.13 -3.80
N VAL A 35 1.86 5.82 -4.52
CA VAL A 35 1.85 4.82 -5.59
C VAL A 35 2.49 5.36 -6.88
N GLY A 36 2.56 6.69 -7.05
CA GLY A 36 3.10 7.32 -8.26
C GLY A 36 2.11 7.30 -9.42
N VAL A 37 0.82 7.49 -9.13
CA VAL A 37 -0.27 7.52 -10.13
C VAL A 37 -1.10 8.78 -9.99
N GLN A 38 -1.96 9.05 -10.97
CA GLN A 38 -2.91 10.14 -10.87
C GLN A 38 -4.03 9.82 -9.86
N GLU A 39 -4.61 10.85 -9.24
CA GLU A 39 -5.62 10.70 -8.18
C GLU A 39 -6.83 9.85 -8.61
N ARG A 40 -7.30 10.06 -9.83
CA ARG A 40 -8.37 9.25 -10.46
C ARG A 40 -7.99 7.77 -10.64
N ALA A 41 -6.72 7.46 -10.88
CA ALA A 41 -6.25 6.08 -10.92
C ALA A 41 -6.18 5.47 -9.52
N ALA A 42 -5.70 6.23 -8.51
CA ALA A 42 -5.73 5.80 -7.11
C ALA A 42 -7.16 5.53 -6.62
N HIS A 43 -8.12 6.38 -6.99
CA HIS A 43 -9.54 6.15 -6.69
C HIS A 43 -10.04 4.83 -7.29
N ARG A 44 -9.71 4.53 -8.55
CA ARG A 44 -10.07 3.25 -9.20
C ARG A 44 -9.44 2.07 -8.48
N ILE A 45 -8.14 2.13 -8.19
CA ILE A 45 -7.42 1.08 -7.46
C ILE A 45 -8.08 0.78 -6.11
N VAL A 46 -8.40 1.81 -5.32
CA VAL A 46 -9.08 1.62 -4.03
C VAL A 46 -10.48 1.05 -4.22
N SER A 47 -11.20 1.48 -5.25
CA SER A 47 -12.51 0.91 -5.59
C SER A 47 -12.42 -0.57 -5.92
N ASP A 48 -11.46 -0.97 -6.77
CA ASP A 48 -11.23 -2.37 -7.14
C ASP A 48 -10.88 -3.22 -5.91
N LEU A 49 -10.07 -2.69 -4.98
CA LEU A 49 -9.73 -3.36 -3.74
C LEU A 49 -10.94 -3.53 -2.82
N VAL A 50 -11.84 -2.54 -2.77
CA VAL A 50 -13.09 -2.63 -2.00
C VAL A 50 -14.05 -3.64 -2.62
N GLU A 51 -14.25 -3.58 -3.93
CA GLU A 51 -15.10 -4.51 -4.68
C GLU A 51 -14.55 -5.94 -4.62
N GLY A 52 -13.22 -6.09 -4.64
CA GLY A 52 -12.54 -7.37 -4.47
C GLY A 52 -12.57 -7.93 -3.05
N GLY A 53 -13.09 -7.17 -2.07
CA GLY A 53 -13.19 -7.57 -0.66
C GLY A 53 -11.88 -7.42 0.13
N TYR A 54 -10.82 -6.90 -0.47
CA TYR A 54 -9.53 -6.67 0.19
C TYR A 54 -9.55 -5.48 1.13
N LEU A 55 -10.43 -4.50 0.85
CA LEU A 55 -10.68 -3.37 1.72
C LEU A 55 -12.17 -3.31 2.08
N THR A 56 -12.47 -2.99 3.33
CA THR A 56 -13.78 -2.42 3.69
C THR A 56 -13.63 -0.92 3.85
N ARG A 57 -14.70 -0.16 3.54
CA ARG A 57 -14.72 1.29 3.68
C ARG A 57 -15.79 1.70 4.67
N SER A 58 -15.40 2.42 5.71
CA SER A 58 -16.31 3.07 6.65
C SER A 58 -16.13 4.59 6.57
N ARG A 59 -17.22 5.33 6.81
CA ARG A 59 -17.19 6.79 6.88
C ARG A 59 -17.29 7.23 8.33
N VAL A 60 -16.27 7.91 8.82
CA VAL A 60 -16.23 8.50 10.16
C VAL A 60 -16.19 10.02 10.00
N GLY A 61 -17.36 10.65 10.15
CA GLY A 61 -17.56 12.08 9.88
C GLY A 61 -17.31 12.43 8.42
N SER A 62 -16.34 13.32 8.16
CA SER A 62 -15.95 13.72 6.80
C SER A 62 -14.91 12.80 6.17
N ARG A 63 -14.32 11.87 6.92
CA ARG A 63 -13.20 11.04 6.47
C ARG A 63 -13.63 9.61 6.18
N ASN A 64 -13.00 9.03 5.16
CA ASN A 64 -13.06 7.58 4.94
C ASN A 64 -11.98 6.92 5.78
N PHE A 65 -12.33 5.78 6.37
CA PHE A 65 -11.41 4.84 6.95
C PHE A 65 -11.53 3.52 6.19
N TYR A 66 -10.39 2.89 5.99
CA TYR A 66 -10.28 1.64 5.26
C TYR A 66 -9.66 0.59 6.16
N GLU A 67 -10.22 -0.61 6.12
CA GLU A 67 -9.70 -1.76 6.86
C GLU A 67 -9.34 -2.86 5.87
N VAL A 68 -8.16 -3.45 6.05
CA VAL A 68 -7.66 -4.52 5.19
C VAL A 68 -8.26 -5.85 5.63
N ASN A 69 -8.72 -6.65 4.68
CA ASN A 69 -9.00 -8.06 4.89
C ASN A 69 -7.75 -8.90 4.56
N PRO A 70 -6.97 -9.34 5.56
CA PRO A 70 -5.68 -10.01 5.33
C PRO A 70 -5.85 -11.46 4.88
N THR A 71 -7.05 -12.03 4.98
CA THR A 71 -7.29 -13.47 4.76
C THR A 71 -7.47 -13.84 3.30
N LEU A 72 -7.77 -12.86 2.44
CA LEU A 72 -8.00 -13.12 1.03
C LEU A 72 -6.70 -13.48 0.30
N PRO A 73 -6.76 -14.41 -0.67
CA PRO A 73 -5.58 -14.83 -1.43
C PRO A 73 -5.10 -13.74 -2.38
N LEU A 74 -3.84 -13.82 -2.82
CA LEU A 74 -3.36 -13.04 -3.95
C LEU A 74 -4.04 -13.53 -5.22
N ARG A 75 -4.78 -12.66 -5.93
CA ARG A 75 -5.38 -12.96 -7.24
C ARG A 75 -4.31 -13.02 -8.33
N ARG A 76 -3.48 -14.05 -8.29
CA ARG A 76 -2.42 -14.29 -9.27
C ARG A 76 -2.15 -15.77 -9.36
N GLU A 77 -2.24 -16.29 -10.58
CA GLU A 77 -1.95 -17.69 -10.89
C GLU A 77 -0.64 -18.13 -10.25
N GLY A 78 -0.70 -19.22 -9.49
CA GLY A 78 0.44 -19.80 -8.78
C GLY A 78 0.72 -19.18 -7.41
N LEU A 79 -0.05 -18.18 -6.97
CA LEU A 79 0.04 -17.57 -5.64
C LEU A 79 -1.31 -17.57 -4.90
N ASP A 80 -2.30 -18.30 -5.39
CA ASP A 80 -3.66 -18.31 -4.84
C ASP A 80 -3.74 -18.93 -3.43
N GLU A 81 -2.70 -19.65 -3.00
CA GLU A 81 -2.58 -20.17 -1.63
C GLU A 81 -2.00 -19.14 -0.64
N ILE A 82 -1.42 -18.04 -1.14
CA ILE A 82 -0.79 -17.03 -0.31
C ILE A 82 -1.81 -15.94 0.00
N SER A 83 -2.10 -15.73 1.28
CA SER A 83 -2.95 -14.62 1.70
C SER A 83 -2.24 -13.28 1.53
N VAL A 84 -3.00 -12.24 1.26
CA VAL A 84 -2.46 -10.89 1.16
C VAL A 84 -1.83 -10.43 2.48
N GLY A 85 -2.37 -10.87 3.62
CA GLY A 85 -1.81 -10.63 4.95
C GLY A 85 -0.39 -11.17 5.08
N ALA A 86 -0.11 -12.37 4.58
CA ALA A 86 1.23 -12.95 4.63
C ALA A 86 2.26 -12.09 3.88
N ILE A 87 1.89 -11.49 2.75
CA ILE A 87 2.75 -10.56 2.02
C ILE A 87 2.93 -9.26 2.81
N LEU A 88 1.85 -8.69 3.34
CA LEU A 88 1.93 -7.46 4.14
C LEU A 88 2.82 -7.64 5.37
N ASP A 89 2.76 -8.78 6.04
CA ASP A 89 3.63 -9.12 7.18
C ASP A 89 5.12 -9.12 6.80
N VAL A 90 5.46 -9.67 5.63
CA VAL A 90 6.85 -9.63 5.12
C VAL A 90 7.31 -8.19 4.90
N LEU A 91 6.45 -7.36 4.30
CA LEU A 91 6.74 -5.94 4.05
C LEU A 91 6.87 -5.15 5.37
N PHE A 92 6.01 -5.39 6.35
CA PHE A 92 6.09 -4.75 7.67
C PHE A 92 7.32 -5.16 8.47
N LYS A 93 7.72 -6.44 8.41
CA LYS A 93 8.96 -6.90 9.04
C LYS A 93 10.18 -6.22 8.43
N ALA A 94 10.20 -6.02 7.12
CA ALA A 94 11.28 -5.30 6.45
C ALA A 94 11.35 -3.82 6.87
N GLU A 95 10.20 -3.15 7.01
CA GLU A 95 10.14 -1.76 7.47
C GLU A 95 10.62 -1.59 8.92
N GLN A 96 10.19 -2.49 9.82
CA GLN A 96 10.64 -2.46 11.22
C GLN A 96 12.15 -2.61 11.36
N LYS A 97 12.79 -3.47 10.53
CA LYS A 97 14.26 -3.60 10.50
C LYS A 97 14.97 -2.32 10.07
N ARG A 98 14.37 -1.51 9.19
CA ARG A 98 14.91 -0.20 8.81
C ARG A 98 14.82 0.79 9.97
N SER A 99 13.74 0.76 10.73
CA SER A 99 13.54 1.64 11.89
C SER A 99 14.39 1.28 13.11
N THR A 100 14.80 0.01 13.25
CA THR A 100 15.63 -0.46 14.38
C THR A 100 17.13 -0.42 14.12
N THR A 101 17.55 -0.19 12.88
CA THR A 101 18.96 0.13 12.57
C THR A 101 19.11 1.65 12.67
N PRO A 102 19.83 2.20 13.67
CA PRO A 102 20.14 3.63 13.67
C PRO A 102 20.86 3.93 12.37
N ARG A 103 20.42 4.99 11.69
CA ARG A 103 21.11 5.56 10.54
C ARG A 103 22.44 6.13 11.06
N ALA A 104 23.46 5.28 11.20
CA ALA A 104 24.81 5.71 11.49
C ALA A 104 25.31 6.49 10.28
N ASP A 105 25.61 7.76 10.53
CA ASP A 105 26.51 8.65 9.81
C ASP A 105 26.19 8.94 8.33
N VAL A 106 25.51 10.08 8.09
CA VAL A 106 26.03 11.09 7.16
C VAL A 106 25.68 12.49 7.70
N GLU A 107 26.42 12.93 8.70
CA GLU A 107 26.83 14.33 8.78
C GLU A 107 28.20 14.41 9.49
N ALA A 108 29.22 14.77 8.73
CA ALA A 108 30.30 15.61 9.25
C ALA A 108 30.80 16.52 8.11
N PRO A 109 30.94 17.82 8.38
CA PRO A 109 31.28 18.84 7.40
C PRO A 109 32.79 18.87 7.13
N SER A 110 33.17 19.44 5.99
CA SER A 110 34.45 20.16 5.81
C SER A 110 34.22 21.29 4.82
#